data_AF-A0A7X3QFD9-F1
#
_entry.id   AF-A0A7X3QFD9-F1
#
_cell.length_a   1.000
_cell.length_b   1.000
_cell.length_c   1.000
_cell.angle_alpha   90.00
_cell.angle_beta   90.00
_cell.angle_gamma   90.00
#
_symmetry.space_group_name_H-M   'P 1'
#
loop_
_entity.id
_entity.type
_entity.pdbx_description
1 polymer ?
#
loop_
_entity_poly.entity_id
_entity_poly.type
_entity_poly.pdbx_seq_one_letter_code
_entity_poly.pdbx_strand_id
1 'polypeptide(L)' 'MADVELFLELLLILVGLAIPIVALAHWLRMPPLVGFFAAGVVVGPHGVGLIDGPDQIRTLSELGVALLLFAVGLELSL' A
#
# COMPACT_ATOMS: atom_id res chain seq x y z
N MET A 1 3.26 -18.00 18.47
CA MET A 1 2.61 -16.87 19.20
C MET A 1 3.32 -15.57 18.86
N ALA A 2 4.65 -15.50 18.92
CA ALA A 2 5.43 -14.33 18.50
C ALA A 2 5.18 -13.88 17.03
N ASP A 3 4.91 -14.80 16.12
CA ASP A 3 4.67 -14.48 14.70
C ASP A 3 3.38 -13.68 14.49
N VAL A 4 2.38 -13.90 15.34
CA VAL A 4 1.09 -13.18 15.28
C VAL A 4 1.25 -11.77 15.83
N GLU A 5 2.02 -11.60 16.91
CA GLU A 5 2.33 -10.28 17.46
C GLU A 5 3.14 -9.43 16.46
N LEU A 6 4.14 -10.02 15.80
CA LEU A 6 4.92 -9.34 14.75
C LEU A 6 4.04 -8.90 13.57
N PHE A 7 3.11 -9.76 13.14
CA PHE A 7 2.16 -9.41 12.08
C PHE A 7 1.21 -8.28 12.49
N LEU A 8 0.68 -8.31 13.72
CA LEU A 8 -0.19 -7.25 14.23
C LEU A 8 0.53 -5.92 14.36
N GLU A 9 1.79 -5.93 14.80
CA GLU A 9 2.61 -4.72 14.90
C GLU A 9 2.87 -4.11 13.51
N LEU A 10 3.24 -4.95 12.53
CA LEU A 10 3.41 -4.51 11.14
C LEU A 10 2.11 -3.94 10.54
N LEU A 11 0.99 -4.61 10.78
CA LEU A 11 -0.33 -4.16 10.32
C LEU A 11 -0.69 -2.81 10.95
N LEU A 12 -0.44 -2.64 12.25
CA LEU A 12 -0.79 -1.43 12.98
C LEU A 12 0.08 -0.25 12.54
N ILE A 13 1.37 -0.47 12.25
CA ILE A 13 2.24 0.57 11.70
C ILE A 13 1.85 0.92 10.27
N LEU A 14 1.56 -0.08 9.42
CA LEU A 14 1.13 0.13 8.04
C LEU A 14 -0.16 0.95 7.98
N VAL A 15 -1.19 0.55 8.74
CA VAL A 15 -2.47 1.25 8.80
C VAL A 15 -2.32 2.62 9.46
N GLY A 16 -1.55 2.70 10.55
CA GLY A 16 -1.29 3.94 11.27
C GLY A 16 -0.62 5.01 10.41
N LEU A 17 0.25 4.62 9.47
CA LEU A 17 0.91 5.56 8.56
C LEU A 17 0.11 5.79 7.27
N ALA A 18 -0.59 4.78 6.76
CA ALA A 18 -1.39 4.90 5.54
C ALA A 18 -2.56 5.87 5.70
N ILE A 19 -3.29 5.82 6.83
CA ILE A 19 -4.46 6.69 7.08
C ILE A 19 -4.12 8.19 6.94
N PRO A 20 -3.12 8.75 7.65
CA PRO A 20 -2.81 10.17 7.55
C PRO A 20 -2.28 10.55 6.15
N ILE A 21 -1.49 9.69 5.50
CA ILE A 21 -0.95 9.97 4.15
C ILE A 21 -2.07 10.01 3.11
N VAL A 22 -3.00 9.05 3.17
CA VAL A 22 -4.15 9.00 2.26
C VAL A 22 -5.12 10.14 2.54
N ALA A 23 -5.36 10.48 3.81
CA ALA A 23 -6.19 11.63 4.19
C ALA A 23 -5.59 12.95 3.67
N LEU A 24 -4.26 13.10 3.76
CA LEU A 24 -3.55 14.26 3.22
C LEU A 24 -3.66 14.29 1.68
N ALA A 25 -3.44 13.17 0.99
CA ALA A 25 -3.59 13.08 -0.46
C ALA A 25 -5.01 13.43 -0.92
N HIS A 26 -6.03 12.99 -0.16
CA HIS A 26 -7.42 13.34 -0.41
C HIS A 26 -7.68 14.84 -0.23
N TRP A 27 -7.09 15.46 0.79
CA TRP A 27 -7.19 16.90 1.02
C TRP A 27 -6.53 17.71 -0.12
N LEU A 28 -5.45 17.20 -0.70
CA LEU A 28 -4.80 17.76 -1.89
C LEU A 28 -5.57 17.48 -3.21
N ARG A 29 -6.78 16.90 -3.15
CA ARG A 29 -7.61 16.52 -4.31
C ARG A 29 -6.92 15.52 -5.25
N MET A 30 -6.00 14.71 -4.74
CA MET A 30 -5.35 13.66 -5.51
C MET A 30 -6.18 12.37 -5.50
N PRO A 31 -6.07 11.52 -6.54
CA PRO A 31 -6.63 10.18 -6.51
C PRO A 31 -6.10 9.40 -5.30
N PRO A 32 -6.95 8.65 -4.56
CA PRO A 32 -6.52 7.88 -3.39
C PRO A 32 -5.37 6.92 -3.67
N LEU A 33 -5.30 6.39 -4.90
CA LEU A 33 -4.20 5.54 -5.38
C LEU A 33 -2.82 6.19 -5.17
N VAL A 34 -2.71 7.49 -5.40
CA VAL A 34 -1.45 8.25 -5.21
C VAL A 34 -1.06 8.29 -3.73
N GLY A 35 -2.04 8.41 -2.83
CA GLY A 35 -1.81 8.35 -1.39
C GLY A 35 -1.33 6.97 -0.93
N PHE A 36 -1.90 5.89 -1.49
CA PHE A 36 -1.44 4.53 -1.20
C PHE A 36 -0.02 4.26 -1.71
N PHE A 37 0.35 4.76 -2.90
CA PHE A 37 1.73 4.67 -3.38
C PHE A 37 2.70 5.47 -2.52
N ALA A 38 2.34 6.70 -2.14
CA ALA A 38 3.15 7.52 -1.25
C ALA A 38 3.35 6.83 0.12
N ALA A 39 2.29 6.24 0.69
CA ALA A 39 2.38 5.49 1.92
C ALA A 39 3.31 4.27 1.78
N GLY A 40 3.23 3.55 0.66
CA GLY A 40 4.14 2.44 0.36
C GLY A 40 5.61 2.86 0.23
N VAL A 41 5.88 4.01 -0.40
CA VAL A 41 7.24 4.58 -0.50
C VAL A 41 7.77 5.00 0.86
N VAL A 42 6.92 5.62 1.69
CA VAL A 42 7.30 6.06 3.05
C VAL A 42 7.51 4.87 3.97
N VAL A 43 6.67 3.83 3.94
CA VAL A 43 6.85 2.64 4.79
C VAL A 43 7.98 1.72 4.29
N GLY A 44 8.19 1.69 2.97
CA GLY A 44 9.13 0.80 2.31
C GLY A 44 10.61 1.11 2.58
N PRO A 45 11.52 0.34 1.96
CA PRO A 45 12.96 0.41 2.21
C PRO A 45 13.58 1.78 1.88
N HIS A 46 12.92 2.59 1.04
CA HIS A 46 13.38 3.93 0.67
C HIS A 46 12.87 5.04 1.61
N GLY A 47 11.98 4.71 2.55
CA GLY A 47 11.44 5.64 3.55
C GLY A 47 11.91 5.30 4.95
N VAL A 48 11.01 4.77 5.78
CA VAL A 48 11.24 4.40 7.19
C VAL A 48 11.99 3.07 7.30
N GLY A 49 12.13 2.30 6.20
CA GLY A 49 12.93 1.07 6.20
C GLY A 49 12.29 -0.07 6.97
N LEU A 50 10.97 -0.06 7.13
CA LEU A 50 10.28 -0.99 8.01
C LEU A 50 10.03 -2.37 7.37
N ILE A 51 10.23 -2.47 6.06
CA ILE A 51 9.97 -3.69 5.29
C ILE A 51 11.15 -3.96 4.35
N ASP A 52 11.95 -4.98 4.66
CA ASP A 52 13.17 -5.38 3.93
C ASP A 52 13.01 -6.70 3.15
N GLY A 53 11.77 -7.17 2.93
CA GLY A 53 11.46 -8.43 2.23
C GLY A 53 10.91 -8.23 0.82
N PRO A 54 11.74 -7.93 -0.21
CA PRO A 54 11.28 -7.62 -1.57
C PRO A 54 10.57 -8.80 -2.26
N ASP A 55 10.90 -10.05 -1.91
CA ASP A 55 10.35 -11.23 -2.59
C ASP A 55 8.86 -11.46 -2.28
N GLN A 56 8.43 -11.22 -1.03
CA GLN A 56 7.04 -11.46 -0.63
C GLN A 56 6.08 -10.37 -1.12
N ILE A 57 6.58 -9.14 -1.30
CA ILE A 57 5.82 -8.01 -1.85
C ILE A 57 5.62 -8.17 -3.36
N ARG A 58 6.55 -8.82 -4.08
CA ARG A 58 6.51 -8.93 -5.54
C ARG A 58 5.26 -9.65 -6.05
N THR A 59 4.96 -10.85 -5.55
CA THR A 59 3.79 -11.62 -5.97
C THR A 59 2.47 -10.89 -5.67
N LEU A 60 2.39 -10.24 -4.50
CA LEU A 60 1.21 -9.45 -4.13
C LEU A 60 1.04 -8.22 -5.04
N SER A 61 2.15 -7.59 -5.42
CA SER A 61 2.17 -6.44 -6.33
C SER A 61 1.75 -6.82 -7.75
N GLU A 62 2.23 -7.96 -8.26
CA GLU A 62 1.83 -8.49 -9.56
C GLU A 62 0.31 -8.78 -9.61
N LEU A 63 -0.22 -9.40 -8.56
CA LEU A 63 -1.66 -9.66 -8.43
C LEU A 63 -2.46 -8.36 -8.29
N GLY A 64 -1.97 -7.40 -7.50
CA GLY A 64 -2.59 -6.08 -7.34
C GLY A 64 -2.66 -5.31 -8.66
N VAL A 65 -1.58 -5.28 -9.43
CA VAL A 65 -1.56 -4.64 -10.76
C VAL A 65 -2.51 -5.33 -11.73
N ALA A 66 -2.55 -6.67 -11.73
CA ALA A 66 -3.49 -7.42 -12.58
C ALA A 66 -4.96 -7.08 -12.25
N LEU A 67 -5.31 -7.00 -10.96
CA LEU A 67 -6.65 -6.59 -10.51
C LEU A 67 -6.97 -5.13 -10.86
N LEU A 68 -6.00 -4.22 -10.74
CA LEU A 68 -6.16 -2.81 -11.11
C LEU A 68 -6.41 -2.66 -12.62
N LEU A 69 -5.62 -3.33 -13.46
CA LEU A 69 -5.81 -3.32 -14.91
C LEU A 69 -7.14 -3.94 -15.31
N PHE A 70 -7.58 -4.98 -14.60
CA PHE A 70 -8.92 -5.54 -14.78
C PHE A 70 -10.01 -4.53 -14.42
N ALA A 71 -9.92 -3.85 -13.27
CA ALA A 71 -10.88 -2.83 -12.85
C ALA A 71 -10.94 -1.66 -13.83
N VAL A 72 -9.79 -1.15 -14.30
CA VAL A 72 -9.71 -0.14 -15.34
C VAL A 72 -10.37 -0.63 -16.64
N GLY A 73 -10.16 -1.91 -17.00
CA GLY A 73 -10.84 -2.54 -18.13
C GLY A 73 -12.36 -2.59 -18.00
N LEU A 74 -12.89 -2.78 -16.79
CA LEU A 74 -14.34 -2.73 -16.51
C LEU A 74 -14.90 -1.31 -16.66
N GLU A 75 -14.16 -0.29 -16.23
CA GLU A 75 -14.56 1.12 -16.38
C GLU A 75 -14.57 1.57 -17.85
N LEU A 76 -13.65 1.07 -18.68
CA LEU A 76 -13.55 1.39 -20.11
C LEU A 76 -14.48 0.55 -21.00
N SER A 77 -15.10 -0.50 -20.46
CA SER A 77 -16.04 -1.37 -21.19
C SER A 77 -17.45 -0.77 -21.31
N LEU A 78 -17.70 0.36 -20.63
CA LEU A 78 -18.92 1.17 -20.72
C LEU A 78 -18.78 2.25 -21.81
#